data_AF-A0AAX6IAY7-F1
#
_entry.id   AF-A0AAX6IAY7-F1
#
_cell.length_a   1.000
_cell.length_b   1.000
_cell.length_c   1.000
_cell.angle_alpha   90.00
_cell.angle_beta   90.00
_cell.angle_gamma   90.00
#
_symmetry.space_group_name_H-M   'P 1'
#
loop_
_entity.id
_entity.type
_entity.pdbx_description
1 polymer ?
#
loop_
_entity_poly.entity_id
_entity_poly.type
_entity_poly.pdbx_seq_one_letter_code
_entity_poly.pdbx_strand_id
1 'polypeptide(L)'
;MATSTGPSAPVPPEDTIEALMEHLIAPLLPLRDSGDDLPSARQQELVAKQMHAAVILYNYYHRKQFPSLEFLDFESFCKVASIAKQGLLKYMRHVNRCKEDLEGLNNLSITEELVMEACNVCTALDVSKNFPDVEGWPISKVAVFLVDPTKEKCLLHFSSITQGVWSLVEKVLEVPLQKLEERKVKRDASKKRTSDGPPVCAYETEEDIEHLAFSVVEQETGIGLSDLSILERHVTYSFGHEKESARLYNEV
;
A
#
# COMPACT_ATOMS: atom_id res chain seq x y z
N MET A 1 -38.03 0.88 20.31
CA MET A 1 -37.12 -0.20 20.75
C MET A 1 -35.92 -0.18 19.83
N ALA A 2 -34.81 0.41 20.29
CA ALA A 2 -33.53 0.31 19.59
C ALA A 2 -32.94 -1.05 19.93
N THR A 3 -32.82 -1.93 18.93
CA THR A 3 -32.05 -3.16 19.07
C THR A 3 -30.58 -2.76 19.25
N SER A 4 -30.09 -2.90 20.48
CA SER A 4 -28.66 -2.95 20.75
C SER A 4 -28.11 -4.14 19.99
N THR A 5 -27.49 -3.89 18.83
CA THR A 5 -26.62 -4.86 18.18
C THR A 5 -25.42 -5.03 19.11
N GLY A 6 -25.33 -6.19 19.75
CA GLY A 6 -24.11 -6.60 20.46
C GLY A 6 -22.91 -6.59 19.51
N PRO A 7 -21.68 -6.74 20.02
CA PRO A 7 -20.51 -6.84 19.17
C PRO A 7 -20.74 -7.96 18.13
N SER A 8 -20.58 -7.63 16.85
CA SER A 8 -20.69 -8.59 15.76
C SER A 8 -19.74 -9.76 16.06
N ALA A 9 -20.18 -10.99 15.83
CA ALA A 9 -19.30 -12.14 15.94
C ALA A 9 -18.15 -12.01 14.92
N PRO A 10 -16.94 -12.49 15.26
CA PRO A 10 -15.85 -12.56 14.29
C PRO A 10 -16.27 -13.50 13.16
N VAL A 11 -16.09 -13.05 11.92
CA VAL A 11 -16.27 -13.89 10.74
C VAL A 11 -14.99 -14.71 10.56
N PRO A 12 -15.08 -16.02 10.25
CA PRO A 12 -13.92 -16.85 10.01
C PRO A 12 -12.99 -16.27 8.92
N PRO A 13 -11.68 -16.61 8.96
CA PRO A 13 -10.74 -16.19 7.94
C PRO A 13 -11.20 -16.55 6.53
N GLU A 14 -11.64 -17.78 6.32
CA GLU A 14 -12.02 -18.31 5.01
C GLU A 14 -13.17 -17.51 4.39
N ASP A 15 -14.24 -17.27 5.15
CA ASP A 15 -15.41 -16.51 4.71
C ASP A 15 -15.03 -15.05 4.39
N THR A 16 -14.15 -14.46 5.19
CA THR A 16 -13.67 -13.09 4.98
C THR A 16 -12.82 -12.99 3.72
N ILE A 17 -11.89 -13.93 3.52
CA ILE A 17 -11.07 -13.98 2.32
C ILE A 17 -11.93 -14.24 1.09
N GLU A 18 -12.91 -15.15 1.17
CA GLU A 18 -13.85 -15.39 0.07
C GLU A 18 -14.58 -14.10 -0.34
N ALA A 19 -15.12 -13.37 0.63
CA ALA A 19 -15.76 -12.08 0.36
C ALA A 19 -14.79 -11.08 -0.28
N LEU A 20 -13.55 -10.96 0.23
CA LEU A 20 -12.55 -10.06 -0.35
C LEU A 20 -12.17 -10.46 -1.78
N MET A 21 -12.01 -11.76 -2.06
CA MET A 21 -11.71 -12.25 -3.40
C MET A 21 -12.86 -11.96 -4.37
N GLU A 22 -14.11 -12.13 -3.93
CA GLU A 22 -15.26 -11.87 -4.78
C GLU A 22 -15.44 -10.38 -5.11
N HIS A 23 -15.13 -9.48 -4.18
CA HIS A 23 -15.33 -8.03 -4.40
C HIS A 23 -14.13 -7.35 -5.06
N LEU A 24 -12.90 -7.76 -4.73
CA LEU A 24 -11.69 -7.06 -5.20
C LEU A 24 -11.05 -7.75 -6.41
N ILE A 25 -11.11 -9.08 -6.47
CA ILE A 25 -10.38 -9.85 -7.48
C ILE A 25 -11.29 -10.30 -8.62
N ALA A 26 -12.46 -10.86 -8.32
CA ALA A 26 -13.35 -11.39 -9.35
C ALA A 26 -13.65 -10.40 -10.50
N PRO A 27 -13.86 -9.10 -10.25
CA PRO A 27 -14.11 -8.13 -11.33
C PRO A 27 -12.92 -7.95 -12.29
N LEU A 28 -11.71 -8.30 -11.86
CA LEU A 28 -10.49 -8.19 -12.66
C LEU A 28 -10.14 -9.47 -13.42
N LEU A 29 -10.79 -10.59 -13.09
CA LEU A 29 -10.55 -11.87 -13.74
C LEU A 29 -11.36 -11.97 -15.05
N PRO A 30 -10.82 -12.64 -16.08
CA PRO A 30 -11.57 -12.87 -17.32
C PRO A 30 -12.88 -13.64 -17.06
N LEU A 31 -13.98 -13.16 -17.63
CA LEU A 31 -15.30 -13.82 -17.58
C LEU A 31 -15.32 -15.20 -18.27
N ARG A 32 -14.37 -15.44 -19.18
CA ARG A 32 -14.21 -16.70 -19.91
C ARG A 32 -12.77 -17.14 -19.78
N ASP A 33 -12.56 -18.37 -19.31
CA ASP A 33 -11.30 -19.07 -19.48
C ASP A 33 -11.17 -19.49 -20.96
N SER A 34 -10.80 -18.55 -21.83
CA SER A 34 -10.16 -18.92 -23.09
C SER A 34 -8.78 -19.46 -22.72
N GLY A 35 -8.65 -20.79 -22.70
CA GLY A 35 -7.40 -21.47 -22.42
C GLY A 35 -6.29 -20.96 -23.35
N ASP A 36 -5.19 -20.52 -22.74
CA ASP A 36 -3.89 -20.12 -23.30
C ASP A 36 -3.52 -18.63 -23.38
N ASP A 37 -4.42 -17.68 -23.14
CA ASP A 37 -3.98 -16.28 -23.07
C ASP A 37 -3.35 -15.96 -21.70
N LEU A 38 -2.03 -15.75 -21.69
CA LEU A 38 -1.30 -15.27 -20.51
C LEU A 38 -1.82 -13.89 -20.11
N PRO A 39 -2.07 -13.62 -18.81
CA PRO A 39 -2.53 -12.31 -18.37
C PRO A 39 -1.54 -11.22 -18.79
N SER A 40 -2.06 -10.13 -19.35
CA SER A 40 -1.24 -8.98 -19.73
C SER A 40 -0.52 -8.38 -18.51
N ALA A 41 0.63 -7.73 -18.72
CA ALA A 41 1.39 -7.09 -17.64
C ALA A 41 0.54 -6.12 -16.81
N ARG A 42 -0.30 -5.33 -17.47
CA ARG A 42 -1.25 -4.42 -16.80
C ARG A 42 -2.24 -5.19 -15.92
N GLN A 43 -2.81 -6.28 -16.41
CA GLN A 43 -3.76 -7.08 -15.65
C GLN A 43 -3.09 -7.77 -14.45
N GLN A 44 -1.86 -8.26 -14.62
CA GLN A 44 -1.07 -8.80 -13.52
C GLN A 44 -0.85 -7.75 -12.43
N GLU A 45 -0.48 -6.53 -12.79
CA GLU A 45 -0.29 -5.43 -11.84
C GLU A 45 -1.59 -5.07 -11.11
N LEU A 46 -2.73 -5.03 -11.82
CA LEU A 46 -4.03 -4.73 -11.19
C LEU A 46 -4.44 -5.79 -10.18
N VAL A 47 -4.33 -7.07 -10.56
CA VAL A 47 -4.63 -8.19 -9.65
C VAL A 47 -3.69 -8.17 -8.46
N ALA A 48 -2.39 -7.95 -8.68
CA ALA A 48 -1.40 -7.88 -7.61
C ALA A 48 -1.68 -6.74 -6.60
N LYS A 49 -2.08 -5.56 -7.07
CA LYS A 49 -2.49 -4.44 -6.21
C LYS A 49 -3.75 -4.76 -5.38
N GLN A 50 -4.75 -5.39 -5.98
CA GLN A 50 -5.95 -5.78 -5.24
C GLN A 50 -5.69 -6.93 -4.25
N MET A 51 -4.78 -7.85 -4.59
CA MET A 51 -4.32 -8.89 -3.68
C MET A 51 -3.58 -8.28 -2.47
N HIS A 52 -2.67 -7.34 -2.70
CA HIS A 52 -2.03 -6.57 -1.63
C HIS A 52 -3.09 -5.92 -0.72
N ALA A 53 -4.08 -5.25 -1.29
CA ALA A 53 -5.16 -4.62 -0.52
C ALA A 53 -5.98 -5.65 0.31
N ALA A 54 -6.31 -6.80 -0.27
CA ALA A 54 -7.02 -7.87 0.43
C ALA A 54 -6.24 -8.38 1.66
N VAL A 55 -4.92 -8.54 1.54
CA VAL A 55 -4.05 -8.91 2.66
C VAL A 55 -4.14 -7.86 3.75
N ILE A 56 -3.96 -6.57 3.43
CA ILE A 56 -4.04 -5.49 4.44
C ILE A 56 -5.42 -5.45 5.11
N LEU A 57 -6.51 -5.58 4.34
CA LEU A 57 -7.86 -5.56 4.87
C LEU A 57 -8.12 -6.68 5.87
N TYR A 58 -7.64 -7.89 5.58
CA TYR A 58 -7.77 -9.01 6.51
C TYR A 58 -6.76 -8.92 7.66
N ASN A 59 -5.47 -8.98 7.35
CA ASN A 59 -4.41 -9.19 8.33
C ASN A 59 -4.18 -7.99 9.25
N TYR A 60 -4.50 -6.78 8.80
CA TYR A 60 -4.43 -5.58 9.61
C TYR A 60 -5.80 -5.14 10.11
N TYR A 61 -6.71 -4.71 9.23
CA TYR A 61 -7.94 -4.05 9.66
C TYR A 61 -8.96 -4.99 10.32
N HIS A 62 -9.27 -6.12 9.70
CA HIS A 62 -10.24 -7.06 10.24
C HIS A 62 -9.75 -7.67 11.54
N ARG A 63 -8.48 -8.09 11.60
CA ARG A 63 -7.85 -8.59 12.84
C ARG A 63 -7.75 -7.53 13.94
N LYS A 64 -7.56 -6.25 13.61
CA LYS A 64 -7.59 -5.16 14.59
C LYS A 64 -8.99 -4.99 15.22
N GLN A 65 -10.06 -5.24 14.46
CA GLN A 65 -11.43 -5.24 14.98
C GLN A 65 -11.75 -6.52 15.77
N PHE A 66 -11.17 -7.66 15.37
CA PHE A 66 -11.40 -8.98 15.98
C PHE A 66 -10.06 -9.65 16.36
N PRO A 67 -9.44 -9.27 17.50
CA PRO A 67 -8.09 -9.72 17.86
C PRO A 67 -7.93 -11.24 18.07
N SER A 68 -9.02 -11.98 18.21
CA SER A 68 -9.00 -13.45 18.30
C SER A 68 -8.70 -14.15 16.97
N LEU A 69 -8.75 -13.42 15.85
CA LEU A 69 -8.48 -13.98 14.52
C LEU A 69 -6.99 -14.17 14.27
N GLU A 70 -6.66 -15.31 13.67
CA GLU A 70 -5.28 -15.65 13.35
C GLU A 70 -4.72 -14.79 12.21
N PHE A 71 -3.40 -14.53 12.28
CA PHE A 71 -2.69 -13.93 11.17
C PHE A 71 -2.49 -14.99 10.09
N LEU A 72 -2.83 -14.66 8.84
CA LEU A 72 -2.52 -15.52 7.71
C LEU A 72 -1.18 -15.09 7.12
N ASP A 73 -0.17 -15.95 7.26
CA ASP A 73 1.10 -15.75 6.58
C ASP A 73 0.97 -15.89 5.05
N PHE A 74 2.07 -15.63 4.34
CA PHE A 74 2.10 -15.64 2.88
C PHE A 74 1.51 -16.94 2.29
N GLU A 75 1.93 -18.10 2.78
CA GLU A 75 1.50 -19.40 2.27
C GLU A 75 0.03 -19.66 2.59
N SER A 76 -0.38 -19.41 3.84
CA SER A 76 -1.76 -19.64 4.30
C SER A 76 -2.74 -18.73 3.57
N PHE A 77 -2.40 -17.44 3.42
CA PHE A 77 -3.22 -16.49 2.68
C PHE A 77 -3.36 -16.88 1.21
N CYS A 78 -2.24 -17.18 0.53
CA CYS A 78 -2.26 -17.60 -0.88
C CYS A 78 -3.10 -18.86 -1.09
N LYS A 79 -3.01 -19.82 -0.17
CA LYS A 79 -3.80 -21.06 -0.20
C LYS A 79 -5.30 -20.78 -0.08
N VAL A 80 -5.73 -20.04 0.93
CA VAL A 80 -7.15 -19.71 1.15
C VAL A 80 -7.70 -18.89 -0.03
N ALA A 81 -6.96 -17.88 -0.48
CA ALA A 81 -7.34 -17.05 -1.62
C ALA A 81 -7.50 -17.87 -2.92
N SER A 82 -6.57 -18.80 -3.18
CA SER A 82 -6.63 -19.67 -4.37
C SER A 82 -7.79 -20.65 -4.32
N ILE A 83 -8.14 -21.16 -3.13
CA ILE A 83 -9.32 -21.99 -2.92
C ILE A 83 -10.58 -21.19 -3.23
N ALA A 84 -10.71 -20.00 -2.64
CA ALA A 84 -11.85 -19.10 -2.84
C ALA A 84 -12.01 -18.63 -4.29
N LYS A 85 -10.90 -18.38 -5.00
CA LYS A 85 -10.93 -17.94 -6.40
C LYS A 85 -9.87 -18.63 -7.25
N GLN A 86 -10.25 -19.78 -7.81
CA GLN A 86 -9.36 -20.61 -8.65
C GLN A 86 -8.73 -19.86 -9.84
N GLY A 87 -9.41 -18.83 -10.38
CA GLY A 87 -8.88 -18.00 -11.46
C GLY A 87 -7.59 -17.22 -11.09
N LEU A 88 -7.28 -17.09 -9.79
CA LEU A 88 -6.02 -16.51 -9.30
C LEU A 88 -4.79 -17.35 -9.61
N LEU A 89 -4.94 -18.66 -9.84
CA LEU A 89 -3.79 -19.55 -10.07
C LEU A 89 -2.96 -19.14 -11.31
N LYS A 90 -3.57 -18.45 -12.27
CA LYS A 90 -2.86 -17.89 -13.44
C LYS A 90 -1.92 -16.73 -13.09
N TYR A 91 -2.11 -16.13 -11.92
CA TYR A 91 -1.38 -14.96 -11.43
C TYR A 91 -0.38 -15.32 -10.33
N MET A 92 -0.35 -16.57 -9.87
CA MET A 92 0.47 -17.07 -8.76
C MET A 92 1.31 -18.25 -9.23
N ARG A 93 2.61 -18.04 -9.39
CA ARG A 93 3.51 -19.05 -9.97
C ARG A 93 3.92 -20.11 -8.96
N HIS A 94 4.21 -19.70 -7.72
CA HIS A 94 4.63 -20.58 -6.64
C HIS A 94 3.49 -21.51 -6.22
N VAL A 95 2.29 -20.97 -6.02
CA VAL A 95 1.11 -21.78 -5.65
C VAL A 95 0.76 -22.82 -6.72
N ASN A 96 0.92 -22.48 -8.01
CA ASN A 96 0.69 -23.40 -9.12
C ASN A 96 1.76 -24.51 -9.23
N ARG A 97 2.97 -24.27 -8.71
CA ARG A 97 4.11 -25.20 -8.76
C ARG A 97 4.21 -26.18 -7.60
N CYS A 98 3.39 -26.05 -6.55
CA CYS A 98 3.36 -26.99 -5.41
C CYS A 98 2.95 -28.45 -5.76
N LYS A 99 2.92 -28.83 -7.05
CA LYS A 99 2.86 -30.24 -7.49
C LYS A 99 4.23 -30.82 -7.85
N GLU A 100 5.20 -30.03 -8.30
CA GLU A 100 6.51 -30.51 -8.75
C GLU A 100 7.61 -29.46 -8.46
N ASP A 101 8.56 -29.85 -7.61
CA ASP A 101 9.87 -29.25 -7.32
C ASP A 101 10.04 -28.15 -6.24
N LEU A 102 11.03 -28.46 -5.38
CA LEU A 102 11.49 -27.78 -4.17
C LEU A 102 12.53 -26.66 -4.49
N GLU A 103 12.27 -25.83 -5.51
CA GLU A 103 13.07 -24.62 -5.71
C GLU A 103 12.38 -23.45 -5.00
N GLY A 104 13.05 -22.86 -4.02
CA GLY A 104 12.50 -21.92 -3.04
C GLY A 104 11.90 -20.63 -3.61
N LEU A 105 11.63 -19.66 -2.74
CA LEU A 105 11.01 -18.33 -3.00
C LEU A 105 11.69 -17.47 -4.09
N ASN A 106 12.68 -17.98 -4.82
CA ASN A 106 13.49 -17.26 -5.79
C ASN A 106 12.78 -16.97 -7.13
N ASN A 107 11.50 -17.37 -7.31
CA ASN A 107 10.76 -17.22 -8.58
C ASN A 107 9.28 -16.82 -8.39
N LEU A 108 8.98 -15.96 -7.42
CA LEU A 108 7.62 -15.44 -7.21
C LEU A 108 7.09 -14.68 -8.44
N SER A 109 5.78 -14.69 -8.61
CA SER A 109 5.08 -13.75 -9.49
C SER A 109 4.94 -12.38 -8.82
N ILE A 110 4.68 -11.33 -9.60
CA ILE A 110 4.38 -9.99 -9.06
C ILE A 110 3.26 -10.02 -8.01
N THR A 111 2.22 -10.84 -8.23
CA THR A 111 1.13 -11.03 -7.27
C THR A 111 1.64 -11.59 -5.95
N GLU A 112 2.48 -12.61 -5.99
CA GLU A 112 3.02 -13.26 -4.80
C GLU A 112 4.01 -12.35 -4.07
N GLU A 113 4.84 -11.59 -4.80
CA GLU A 113 5.72 -10.57 -4.22
C GLU A 113 4.92 -9.53 -3.44
N LEU A 114 3.82 -9.02 -4.01
CA LEU A 114 2.95 -8.04 -3.36
C LEU A 114 2.15 -8.61 -2.19
N VAL A 115 1.78 -9.90 -2.22
CA VAL A 115 1.17 -10.57 -1.06
C VAL A 115 2.18 -10.72 0.08
N MET A 116 3.40 -11.17 -0.23
CA MET A 116 4.47 -11.31 0.76
C MET A 116 4.81 -9.95 1.39
N GLU A 117 4.92 -8.90 0.57
CA GLU A 117 5.15 -7.54 1.03
C GLU A 117 4.03 -7.06 1.95
N ALA A 118 2.75 -7.28 1.58
CA ALA A 118 1.62 -6.92 2.41
C ALA A 118 1.62 -7.66 3.76
N CYS A 119 2.02 -8.94 3.79
CA CYS A 119 2.21 -9.69 5.04
C CYS A 119 3.31 -9.07 5.92
N ASN A 120 4.43 -8.66 5.32
CA ASN A 120 5.52 -7.97 6.03
C ASN A 120 5.04 -6.62 6.60
N VAL A 121 4.30 -5.83 5.80
CA VAL A 121 3.65 -4.59 6.25
C VAL A 121 2.75 -4.86 7.45
N CYS A 122 1.82 -5.81 7.37
CA CYS A 122 0.93 -6.12 8.49
C CYS A 122 1.68 -6.59 9.75
N THR A 123 2.78 -7.31 9.58
CA THR A 123 3.65 -7.73 10.69
C THR A 123 4.33 -6.54 11.35
N ALA A 124 4.89 -5.62 10.54
CA ALA A 124 5.56 -4.42 11.04
C ALA A 124 4.60 -3.45 11.75
N LEU A 125 3.37 -3.34 11.27
CA LEU A 125 2.36 -2.46 11.86
C LEU A 125 1.84 -2.96 13.20
N ASP A 126 1.94 -4.26 13.49
CA ASP A 126 1.54 -4.90 14.74
C ASP A 126 0.10 -4.53 15.18
N VAL A 127 -0.87 -5.36 14.82
CA VAL A 127 -2.30 -5.16 15.16
C VAL A 127 -2.58 -5.04 16.65
N SER A 128 -1.67 -5.47 17.53
CA SER A 128 -1.82 -5.31 18.99
C SER A 128 -1.63 -3.86 19.46
N LYS A 129 -0.99 -3.02 18.63
CA LYS A 129 -0.76 -1.61 18.92
C LYS A 129 -1.89 -0.75 18.37
N ASN A 130 -2.35 0.20 19.18
CA ASN A 130 -3.33 1.21 18.74
C ASN A 130 -2.74 2.09 17.63
N PHE A 131 -1.49 2.51 17.81
CA PHE A 131 -0.71 3.30 16.86
C PHE A 131 0.62 2.59 16.60
N PRO A 132 0.95 2.24 15.34
CA PRO A 132 2.26 1.70 15.00
C PRO A 132 3.36 2.68 15.39
N ASP A 133 4.45 2.16 15.93
CA ASP A 133 5.65 2.97 16.17
C ASP A 133 6.41 3.11 14.86
N VAL A 134 6.27 4.28 14.25
CA VAL A 134 6.87 4.63 12.96
C VAL A 134 8.16 5.43 13.12
N GLU A 135 8.67 5.55 14.35
CA GLU A 135 9.94 6.22 14.60
C GLU A 135 11.07 5.52 13.83
N GLY A 136 11.85 6.31 13.10
CA GLY A 136 12.95 5.79 12.29
C GLY A 136 12.53 5.09 10.99
N TRP A 137 11.26 5.13 10.58
CA TRP A 137 10.83 4.60 9.26
C TRP A 137 11.05 5.63 8.14
N PRO A 138 11.59 5.24 6.97
CA PRO A 138 11.78 6.17 5.87
C PRO A 138 10.46 6.68 5.31
N ILE A 139 10.39 7.99 5.08
CA ILE A 139 9.26 8.61 4.38
C ILE A 139 9.35 8.22 2.90
N SER A 140 8.30 7.57 2.40
CA SER A 140 8.16 7.14 1.00
C SER A 140 6.96 7.75 0.30
N LYS A 141 6.12 8.48 1.02
CA LYS A 141 4.90 9.11 0.49
C LYS A 141 4.64 10.44 1.18
N VAL A 142 4.11 11.39 0.42
CA VAL A 142 3.50 12.61 0.94
C VAL A 142 1.99 12.53 0.71
N ALA A 143 1.22 12.90 1.73
CA ALA A 143 -0.23 13.02 1.67
C ALA A 143 -0.65 14.41 2.18
N VAL A 144 -1.61 15.02 1.53
CA VAL A 144 -2.15 16.32 1.92
C VAL A 144 -3.65 16.21 2.17
N PHE A 145 -4.07 16.60 3.36
CA PHE A 145 -5.46 16.73 3.76
C PHE A 145 -5.84 18.21 3.77
N LEU A 146 -6.53 18.61 2.71
CA LEU A 146 -7.01 19.98 2.53
C LEU A 146 -8.36 20.14 3.19
N VAL A 147 -8.45 21.08 4.11
CA VAL A 147 -9.70 21.48 4.76
C VAL A 147 -9.98 22.95 4.49
N ASP A 148 -11.25 23.32 4.45
CA ASP A 148 -11.59 24.73 4.30
C ASP A 148 -11.28 25.51 5.60
N PRO A 149 -11.22 26.86 5.58
CA PRO A 149 -10.92 27.65 6.77
C PRO A 149 -11.86 27.42 7.96
N THR A 150 -13.09 26.96 7.70
CA THR A 150 -14.05 26.62 8.77
C THR A 150 -13.86 25.21 9.33
N LYS A 151 -13.04 24.37 8.67
CA LYS A 151 -12.79 22.96 8.98
C LYS A 151 -14.05 22.10 8.91
N GLU A 152 -15.04 22.52 8.12
CA GLU A 152 -16.30 21.80 7.91
C GLU A 152 -16.30 20.98 6.62
N LYS A 153 -15.43 21.32 5.67
CA LYS A 153 -15.30 20.65 4.37
C LYS A 153 -13.86 20.25 4.14
N CYS A 154 -13.68 19.14 3.44
CA CYS A 154 -12.39 18.70 2.96
C CYS A 154 -12.43 18.47 1.45
N LEU A 155 -11.28 18.68 0.81
CA LEU A 155 -11.09 18.33 -0.59
C LEU A 155 -10.51 16.92 -0.66
N LEU A 156 -11.26 16.04 -1.32
CA LEU A 156 -10.79 14.71 -1.68
C LEU A 156 -10.53 14.67 -3.18
N HIS A 157 -9.51 13.93 -3.57
CA HIS A 157 -9.13 13.74 -4.95
C HIS A 157 -9.72 12.42 -5.48
N PHE A 158 -10.37 12.49 -6.65
CA PHE A 158 -10.86 11.32 -7.36
C PHE A 158 -9.85 10.97 -8.45
N SER A 159 -8.97 10.01 -8.17
CA SER A 159 -7.86 9.71 -9.06
C SER A 159 -8.10 8.46 -9.91
N SER A 160 -7.56 8.46 -11.13
CA SER A 160 -7.37 7.23 -11.90
C SER A 160 -6.39 6.26 -11.22
N ILE A 161 -5.49 6.77 -10.37
CA ILE A 161 -4.52 5.96 -9.60
C ILE A 161 -5.26 5.07 -8.58
N THR A 162 -6.29 5.61 -7.92
CA THR A 162 -7.13 4.90 -6.94
C THR A 162 -8.29 4.15 -7.59
N GLN A 163 -8.32 4.06 -8.93
CA GLN A 163 -9.39 3.45 -9.71
C GLN A 163 -10.79 4.01 -9.40
N GLY A 164 -10.87 5.31 -9.10
CA GLY A 164 -12.14 5.97 -8.84
C GLY A 164 -12.64 5.84 -7.41
N VAL A 165 -11.72 5.79 -6.43
CA VAL A 165 -12.03 5.99 -5.01
C VAL A 165 -11.56 7.37 -4.59
N TRP A 166 -12.38 8.08 -3.81
CA TRP A 166 -12.01 9.35 -3.20
C TRP A 166 -10.89 9.15 -2.18
N SER A 167 -9.79 9.88 -2.34
CA SER A 167 -8.62 9.81 -1.46
C SER A 167 -8.10 11.20 -1.11
N LEU A 168 -7.09 11.26 -0.24
CA LEU A 168 -6.28 12.47 -0.09
C LEU A 168 -5.48 12.75 -1.36
N VAL A 169 -4.93 13.95 -1.44
CA VAL A 169 -3.95 14.30 -2.47
C VAL A 169 -2.63 13.63 -2.06
N GLU A 170 -2.17 12.65 -2.83
CA GLU A 170 -1.00 11.83 -2.47
C GLU A 170 0.04 11.80 -3.59
N LYS A 171 1.32 11.72 -3.21
CA LYS A 171 2.43 11.43 -4.11
C LYS A 171 3.43 10.47 -3.47
N VAL A 172 3.71 9.39 -4.20
CA VAL A 172 4.77 8.43 -3.84
C VAL A 172 6.13 9.03 -4.23
N LEU A 173 7.11 8.90 -3.35
CA LEU A 173 8.49 9.32 -3.55
C LEU A 173 9.27 8.22 -4.27
N GLU A 174 10.03 8.56 -5.31
CA GLU A 174 10.77 7.57 -6.11
C GLU A 174 11.90 6.86 -5.33
N VAL A 175 12.41 7.48 -4.26
CA VAL A 175 13.44 6.95 -3.36
C VAL A 175 13.08 7.26 -1.90
N PRO A 176 12.95 6.29 -0.98
CA PRO A 176 12.67 6.62 0.41
C PRO A 176 13.80 7.45 1.06
N LEU A 177 13.43 8.47 1.86
CA LEU A 177 14.34 9.50 2.38
C LEU A 177 15.60 8.98 3.10
N GLN A 178 15.48 7.97 3.96
CA GLN A 178 16.65 7.46 4.71
C GLN A 178 17.64 6.65 3.85
N LYS A 179 17.17 6.02 2.76
CA LYS A 179 18.05 5.35 1.79
C LYS A 179 18.94 6.37 1.05
N LEU A 180 18.58 7.66 1.07
CA LEU A 180 19.39 8.75 0.52
C LEU A 180 20.56 9.12 1.45
N GLU A 181 20.34 9.10 2.78
CA GLU A 181 21.35 9.39 3.79
C GLU A 181 22.47 8.33 3.80
N GLU A 182 22.10 7.05 3.75
CA GLU A 182 23.07 5.94 3.68
C GLU A 182 23.93 6.00 2.40
N ARG A 183 23.34 6.44 1.28
CA ARG A 183 24.06 6.68 0.01
C ARG A 183 25.00 7.88 0.07
N LYS A 184 24.78 8.85 0.96
CA LYS A 184 25.69 9.99 1.17
C LYS A 184 26.91 9.61 1.97
N VAL A 185 26.73 8.90 3.10
CA VAL A 185 27.85 8.41 3.93
C VAL A 185 28.83 7.57 3.10
N LYS A 186 28.32 6.73 2.19
CA LYS A 186 29.17 5.94 1.26
C LYS A 186 29.85 6.78 0.17
N ARG A 187 29.23 7.88 -0.28
CA ARG A 187 29.81 8.79 -1.29
C ARG A 187 30.88 9.71 -0.71
N ASP A 188 30.72 10.15 0.53
CA ASP A 188 31.74 10.98 1.21
C ASP A 188 33.00 10.16 1.57
N ALA A 189 32.86 8.84 1.73
CA ALA A 189 34.00 7.93 1.86
C ALA A 189 34.68 7.57 0.52
N SER A 190 34.08 7.90 -0.64
CA SER A 190 34.50 7.38 -1.94
C SER A 190 34.50 8.46 -3.03
N LYS A 191 35.40 9.45 -2.94
CA LYS A 191 35.67 10.35 -4.07
C LYS A 191 36.54 9.66 -5.14
N LYS A 192 35.89 9.08 -6.16
CA LYS A 192 36.44 9.00 -7.53
C LYS A 192 35.31 8.93 -8.57
N ARG A 193 35.41 9.82 -9.56
CA ARG A 193 34.41 10.17 -10.59
C ARG A 193 34.20 9.06 -11.64
N THR A 194 32.99 8.91 -12.20
CA THR A 194 32.58 9.31 -13.59
C THR A 194 31.13 8.94 -13.93
N SER A 195 30.44 9.88 -14.60
CA SER A 195 29.24 9.93 -15.47
C SER A 195 28.20 8.78 -15.58
N ASP A 196 26.96 9.25 -15.74
CA ASP A 196 25.72 8.62 -16.27
C ASP A 196 24.96 7.65 -15.37
N GLY A 197 24.09 8.24 -14.53
CA GLY A 197 23.02 7.54 -13.81
C GLY A 197 21.75 8.40 -13.74
N PRO A 198 20.56 7.79 -13.56
CA PRO A 198 19.25 8.45 -13.62
C PRO A 198 19.09 9.51 -12.51
N PRO A 199 18.14 10.46 -12.64
CA PRO A 199 18.16 11.71 -11.89
C PRO A 199 18.16 11.46 -10.39
N VAL A 200 19.08 12.15 -9.72
CA VAL A 200 19.15 12.23 -8.27
C VAL A 200 17.93 13.03 -7.80
N CYS A 201 16.93 12.37 -7.21
CA CYS A 201 15.85 13.04 -6.47
C CYS A 201 16.20 12.94 -4.96
N ALA A 202 16.57 13.98 -4.19
CA ALA A 202 16.31 15.43 -4.11
C ALA A 202 15.18 15.85 -3.14
N TYR A 203 15.15 15.22 -1.97
CA TYR A 203 14.47 15.73 -0.79
C TYR A 203 15.37 15.37 0.40
N GLU A 204 15.95 16.38 1.04
CA GLU A 204 16.95 16.21 2.10
C GLU A 204 16.50 16.90 3.39
N THR A 205 15.58 17.87 3.27
CA THR A 205 15.04 18.63 4.40
C THR A 205 13.51 18.50 4.46
N GLU A 206 12.94 18.83 5.62
CA GLU A 206 11.48 18.94 5.78
C GLU A 206 10.87 19.97 4.81
N GLU A 207 11.63 21.02 4.48
CA GLU A 207 11.22 22.07 3.54
C GLU A 207 11.07 21.52 2.12
N ASP A 208 11.92 20.58 1.70
CA ASP A 208 11.80 19.94 0.38
C ASP A 208 10.52 19.09 0.28
N ILE A 209 10.19 18.37 1.36
CA ILE A 209 9.00 17.52 1.43
C ILE A 209 7.74 18.39 1.45
N GLU A 210 7.79 19.52 2.15
CA GLU A 210 6.73 20.51 2.19
C GLU A 210 6.52 21.18 0.83
N HIS A 211 7.58 21.62 0.17
CA HIS A 211 7.50 22.14 -1.20
C HIS A 211 6.91 21.13 -2.18
N LEU A 212 7.26 19.85 -2.00
CA LEU A 212 6.65 18.78 -2.78
C LEU A 212 5.17 18.64 -2.47
N ALA A 213 4.75 18.70 -1.21
CA ALA A 213 3.34 18.64 -0.82
C ALA A 213 2.51 19.73 -1.52
N PHE A 214 2.96 20.98 -1.42
CA PHE A 214 2.29 22.11 -2.08
C PHE A 214 2.28 21.99 -3.60
N SER A 215 3.40 21.55 -4.19
CA SER A 215 3.48 21.35 -5.64
C SER A 215 2.47 20.32 -6.14
N VAL A 216 2.20 19.28 -5.35
CA VAL A 216 1.20 18.26 -5.70
C VAL A 216 -0.22 18.83 -5.57
N VAL A 217 -0.49 19.63 -4.54
CA VAL A 217 -1.78 20.32 -4.41
C VAL A 217 -2.04 21.23 -5.59
N GLU A 218 -1.08 22.07 -5.97
CA GLU A 218 -1.22 22.98 -7.11
C GLU A 218 -1.45 22.21 -8.41
N GLN A 219 -0.72 21.11 -8.62
CA GLN A 219 -0.87 20.28 -9.82
C GLN A 219 -2.24 19.61 -9.91
N GLU A 220 -2.74 19.04 -8.82
CA GLU A 220 -3.96 18.22 -8.83
C GLU A 220 -5.23 19.05 -8.61
N THR A 221 -5.14 20.21 -7.95
CA THR A 221 -6.30 21.03 -7.57
C THR A 221 -6.30 22.43 -8.19
N GLY A 222 -5.15 22.92 -8.66
CA GLY A 222 -4.99 24.30 -9.12
C GLY A 222 -4.93 25.35 -8.02
N ILE A 223 -4.92 24.95 -6.73
CA ILE A 223 -4.79 25.87 -5.59
C ILE A 223 -3.33 26.27 -5.44
N GLY A 224 -3.05 27.58 -5.45
CA GLY A 224 -1.70 28.10 -5.34
C GLY A 224 -1.16 28.10 -3.91
N LEU A 225 0.16 28.11 -3.78
CA LEU A 225 0.85 28.09 -2.49
C LEU A 225 0.51 29.30 -1.58
N SER A 226 0.13 30.44 -2.16
CA SER A 226 -0.28 31.63 -1.39
C SER A 226 -1.61 31.47 -0.64
N ASP A 227 -2.43 30.52 -1.08
CA ASP A 227 -3.76 30.27 -0.56
C ASP A 227 -3.78 29.13 0.47
N LEU A 228 -2.61 28.50 0.71
CA LEU A 228 -2.46 27.36 1.60
C LEU A 228 -1.65 27.73 2.84
N SER A 229 -2.06 27.17 3.96
CA SER A 229 -1.39 27.31 5.24
C SER A 229 -1.35 25.97 5.97
N ILE A 230 -0.16 25.56 6.41
CA ILE A 230 -0.02 24.30 7.15
C ILE A 230 -0.53 24.50 8.58
N LEU A 231 -1.57 23.75 8.91
CA LEU A 231 -2.08 23.64 10.27
C LEU A 231 -1.23 22.68 11.10
N GLU A 232 -0.99 21.48 10.55
CA GLU A 232 -0.35 20.39 11.28
C GLU A 232 0.49 19.51 10.35
N ARG A 233 1.51 18.89 10.94
CA ARG A 233 2.39 17.92 10.29
C ARG A 233 2.39 16.64 11.10
N HIS A 234 2.14 15.52 10.44
CA HIS A 234 2.11 14.20 11.05
C HIS A 234 3.01 13.23 10.28
N VAL A 235 3.62 12.30 10.99
CA VAL A 235 4.23 11.11 10.39
C VAL A 235 3.31 9.95 10.70
N THR A 236 2.85 9.26 9.67
CA THR A 236 2.02 8.06 9.79
C THR A 236 2.68 6.90 9.03
N TYR A 237 2.18 5.69 9.21
CA TYR A 237 2.63 4.55 8.44
C TYR A 237 2.08 4.60 7.01
N SER A 238 2.85 4.04 6.07
CA SER A 238 2.43 3.78 4.69
C SER A 238 2.16 2.29 4.52
N PHE A 239 1.19 1.95 3.68
CA PHE A 239 0.92 0.57 3.28
C PHE A 239 1.64 0.17 1.99
N GLY A 240 2.52 1.02 1.45
CA GLY A 240 3.22 0.71 0.20
C GLY A 240 4.23 -0.42 0.35
N HIS A 241 5.08 -0.31 1.38
CA HIS A 241 6.13 -1.29 1.69
C HIS A 241 6.36 -1.41 3.20
N GLU A 242 7.03 -2.48 3.59
CA GLU A 242 7.38 -2.77 4.98
C GLU A 242 8.17 -1.60 5.60
N LYS A 243 7.72 -1.17 6.79
CA LYS A 243 8.36 -0.10 7.58
C LYS A 243 8.53 1.21 6.83
N GLU A 244 7.59 1.56 5.96
CA GLU A 244 7.58 2.89 5.34
C GLU A 244 6.60 3.82 6.04
N SER A 245 6.96 5.11 6.06
CA SER A 245 6.11 6.18 6.60
C SER A 245 5.62 7.11 5.49
N ALA A 246 4.52 7.79 5.78
CA ALA A 246 4.00 8.88 4.99
C ALA A 246 4.06 10.18 5.80
N ARG A 247 4.47 11.27 5.15
CA ARG A 247 4.36 12.61 5.70
C ARG A 247 2.98 13.16 5.35
N LEU A 248 2.19 13.46 6.37
CA LEU A 248 0.84 14.01 6.23
C LEU A 248 0.84 15.49 6.62
N TYR A 249 0.40 16.34 5.69
CA TYR A 249 0.16 17.76 5.92
C TYR A 249 -1.34 18.03 6.02
N ASN A 250 -1.76 18.70 7.09
CA ASN A 250 -3.11 19.26 7.20
C ASN A 250 -3.03 20.73 6.80
N GLU A 251 -3.75 21.12 5.75
CA GLU A 251 -3.65 22.44 5.14
C GLU A 251 -5.03 23.13 5.07
N VAL A 252 -5.03 24.45 5.24
CA VAL A 252 -6.18 25.38 5.07
C VAL A 252 -5.90 26.36 3.98
#